data_AF-A0A2U2J5H5-F1
#
_entry.id   AF-A0A2U2J5H5-F1
#
_cell.length_a   1.000
_cell.length_b   1.000
_cell.length_c   1.000
_cell.angle_alpha   90.00
_cell.angle_beta   90.00
_cell.angle_gamma   90.00
#
_symmetry.space_group_name_H-M   'P 1'
#
loop_
_entity.id
_entity.type
_entity.pdbx_description
1 polymer ?
#
loop_
_entity_poly.entity_id
_entity_poly.type
_entity_poly.pdbx_seq_one_letter_code
_entity_poly.pdbx_strand_id
1 'polypeptide(L)'
;MKRWRTKLLLLGGAAALGLAIPAIGQEAPESLLPPGFGDPEALPPPVEQPPTPPPGTPPPTSDVPLVSSPSLAPGEEELQSLEEALDLPEPIEIPDASRRPVDIVGPLGPRAWGLGTGAFGDANGRYLSTLMRRLDAPLPSRWTSILLRRALLSRVPAPSHVHPVDWVAERAWLLLRMGEADGARMLTQAIDVDRFTPKMFAIAVQTSLAGADPAGLCPLIEPGRETSDEPVWVLGDAMCAALAGEPSRASELIDRARSRGRAGGIDVSLAEKVIGAGTNTRRAVTIEWENVDALNSWRFGLASATGIEVPDRLMNLAGPHVRAWKARAPMLPIDQRLQAADWAASLGVFSNASLVEMYSLIADTTDPSEITESVGGRLRQAYAAPTLQARMTAMRGLWTEAETPVQRHARRILTASAAARMTPNEALAGDAEDLIASMLTAGYDERAARWGNVVGAMDDAEADGAWALLAVASERPTVDISSGRIEAFLNRDDGEDRLKSKMLVAALAGLGRIEADGGLAGELDLQLGAENVWTRALDQAARSRQPGTVALLAGVGMQTGGWRGVPPEHLYRIVRALRQVGLDYYARMIAAEALARL
;
A
#
# COMPACT_ATOMS: atom_id res chain seq x y z
N MET A 1 -9.13 14.36 -47.06
CA MET A 1 -9.88 15.29 -47.94
C MET A 1 -11.32 14.80 -48.07
N LYS A 2 -12.26 15.75 -48.18
CA LYS A 2 -13.72 15.61 -48.38
C LYS A 2 -14.60 15.24 -47.17
N ARG A 3 -15.14 16.33 -46.61
CA ARG A 3 -16.35 16.48 -45.82
C ARG A 3 -17.57 15.88 -46.53
N TRP A 4 -18.52 15.37 -45.76
CA TRP A 4 -19.93 15.53 -46.10
C TRP A 4 -20.70 16.06 -44.89
N ARG A 5 -21.46 17.13 -45.16
CA ARG A 5 -22.39 17.80 -44.26
C ARG A 5 -23.77 17.49 -44.81
N THR A 6 -24.71 17.17 -43.92
CA THR A 6 -26.12 17.45 -44.17
C THR A 6 -26.70 18.08 -42.91
N LYS A 7 -27.08 19.36 -43.06
CA LYS A 7 -27.94 20.11 -42.15
C LYS A 7 -29.38 19.91 -42.60
N LEU A 8 -30.33 20.06 -41.67
CA LEU A 8 -31.56 20.88 -41.71
C LEU A 8 -32.58 20.21 -40.78
N LEU A 9 -33.45 20.84 -39.99
CA LEU A 9 -33.74 22.22 -39.51
C LEU A 9 -34.86 22.01 -38.45
N LEU A 10 -34.80 22.69 -37.29
CA LEU A 10 -35.79 23.67 -36.78
C LEU A 10 -37.20 23.13 -36.43
N LEU A 11 -37.96 23.60 -35.44
CA LEU A 11 -38.00 24.78 -34.56
C LEU A 11 -38.60 24.28 -33.23
N GLY A 12 -38.21 24.77 -32.04
CA GLY A 12 -38.57 26.09 -31.48
C GLY A 12 -38.99 25.83 -30.03
N GLY A 13 -38.84 26.69 -29.03
CA GLY A 13 -38.33 28.05 -28.91
C GLY A 13 -38.58 28.51 -27.46
N ALA A 14 -37.64 29.29 -26.93
CA ALA A 14 -37.73 30.31 -25.86
C ALA A 14 -38.45 29.96 -24.53
N ALA A 15 -37.73 29.91 -23.38
CA ALA A 15 -37.35 31.04 -22.51
C ALA A 15 -38.57 31.62 -21.74
N ALA A 16 -38.58 31.93 -20.44
CA ALA A 16 -37.56 32.17 -19.42
C ALA A 16 -38.25 32.28 -18.02
N LEU A 17 -37.44 32.24 -16.94
CA LEU A 17 -37.65 32.88 -15.60
C LEU A 17 -38.86 32.39 -14.78
N GLY A 18 -38.88 32.26 -13.45
CA GLY A 18 -38.08 32.76 -12.34
C GLY A 18 -39.04 32.87 -11.14
N LEU A 19 -38.66 32.29 -10.00
CA LEU A 19 -39.11 32.52 -8.61
C LEU A 19 -40.57 32.96 -8.31
N ALA A 20 -41.31 32.15 -7.53
CA ALA A 20 -42.11 32.62 -6.39
C ALA A 20 -42.58 31.46 -5.50
N ILE A 21 -42.44 31.66 -4.19
CA ILE A 21 -42.96 30.86 -3.07
C ILE A 21 -44.48 31.03 -2.98
N PRO A 22 -45.21 30.02 -2.47
CA PRO A 22 -46.26 30.32 -1.49
C PRO A 22 -46.13 29.46 -0.22
N ALA A 23 -46.37 30.12 0.91
CA ALA A 23 -46.60 29.53 2.22
C ALA A 23 -48.12 29.39 2.48
N ILE A 24 -48.45 28.72 3.60
CA ILE A 24 -49.76 28.31 4.17
C ILE A 24 -50.07 26.83 3.83
N GLY A 25 -50.35 25.91 4.76
CA GLY A 25 -50.60 25.93 6.20
C GLY A 25 -50.73 24.48 6.72
N GLN A 26 -50.72 24.32 8.04
CA GLN A 26 -50.45 23.09 8.80
C GLN A 26 -51.48 21.94 8.68
N GLU A 27 -50.97 20.70 8.71
CA GLU A 27 -51.53 19.54 9.40
C GLU A 27 -50.37 18.60 9.79
N ALA A 28 -50.31 18.17 11.05
CA ALA A 28 -49.25 17.31 11.58
C ALA A 28 -49.46 15.85 11.11
N PRO A 29 -48.41 15.14 10.65
CA PRO A 29 -48.58 13.76 10.19
C PRO A 29 -48.76 12.80 11.38
N GLU A 30 -49.91 12.13 11.41
CA GLU A 30 -50.20 11.00 12.32
C GLU A 30 -49.21 9.85 12.12
N SER A 31 -48.78 9.27 13.24
CA SER A 31 -47.85 8.14 13.30
C SER A 31 -48.53 6.84 12.83
N LEU A 32 -48.07 6.28 11.71
CA LEU A 32 -48.46 4.98 11.15
C LEU A 32 -47.79 3.78 11.85
N LEU A 33 -47.74 3.79 13.19
CA LEU A 33 -47.29 2.64 13.97
C LEU A 33 -48.49 1.96 14.65
N PRO A 34 -48.59 0.62 14.60
CA PRO A 34 -49.68 -0.10 15.23
C PRO A 34 -49.66 0.10 16.76
N PRO A 35 -50.84 0.15 17.42
CA PRO A 35 -50.93 0.43 18.84
C PRO A 35 -50.20 -0.63 19.68
N GLY A 36 -49.25 -0.20 20.52
CA GLY A 36 -48.49 -1.05 21.46
C GLY A 36 -46.96 -0.88 21.48
N PHE A 37 -46.38 -0.07 20.58
CA PHE A 37 -44.94 0.26 20.66
C PHE A 37 -44.72 1.49 21.54
N GLY A 38 -44.32 1.28 22.79
CA GLY A 38 -43.94 2.35 23.72
C GLY A 38 -44.29 2.13 25.20
N ASP A 39 -45.00 1.06 25.56
CA ASP A 39 -45.32 0.81 26.97
C ASP A 39 -44.09 0.30 27.75
N PRO A 40 -43.71 0.92 28.89
CA PRO A 40 -42.54 0.53 29.68
C PRO A 40 -42.71 -0.79 30.45
N GLU A 41 -43.87 -1.45 30.38
CA GLU A 41 -44.25 -2.57 31.23
C GLU A 41 -43.94 -3.97 30.65
N ALA A 42 -43.29 -4.06 29.48
CA ALA A 42 -42.94 -5.33 28.83
C ALA A 42 -41.43 -5.68 28.85
N LEU A 43 -40.65 -5.13 29.78
CA LEU A 43 -39.25 -5.54 29.98
C LEU A 43 -39.14 -6.57 31.13
N PRO A 44 -38.39 -7.69 30.97
CA PRO A 44 -38.16 -8.65 32.03
C PRO A 44 -37.32 -8.03 33.17
N PRO A 45 -37.47 -8.51 34.43
CA PRO A 45 -36.79 -7.92 35.58
C PRO A 45 -35.26 -8.15 35.53
N PRO A 46 -34.45 -7.23 36.07
CA PRO A 46 -32.99 -7.35 36.10
C PRO A 46 -32.53 -8.51 36.99
N VAL A 47 -31.49 -9.22 36.55
CA VAL A 47 -30.74 -10.20 37.37
C VAL A 47 -29.78 -9.45 38.29
N GLU A 48 -29.83 -9.71 39.60
CA GLU A 48 -28.92 -9.12 40.60
C GLU A 48 -27.45 -9.58 40.36
N GLN A 49 -26.55 -8.60 40.17
CA GLN A 49 -25.10 -8.80 40.26
C GLN A 49 -24.61 -8.46 41.68
N PRO A 50 -23.59 -9.17 42.21
CA PRO A 50 -23.02 -8.88 43.52
C PRO A 50 -22.30 -7.51 43.55
N PRO A 51 -22.25 -6.82 44.71
CA PRO A 51 -21.82 -5.43 44.79
C PRO A 51 -20.30 -5.24 44.63
N THR A 52 -19.93 -4.28 43.79
CA THR A 52 -18.57 -3.72 43.66
C THR A 52 -18.27 -2.77 44.84
N PRO A 53 -17.06 -2.78 45.43
CA PRO A 53 -16.70 -1.87 46.53
C PRO A 53 -16.62 -0.39 46.09
N PRO A 54 -16.85 0.56 47.01
CA PRO A 54 -16.87 1.99 46.69
C PRO A 54 -15.47 2.57 46.36
N PRO A 55 -15.39 3.66 45.56
CA PRO A 55 -14.13 4.37 45.32
C PRO A 55 -13.63 5.07 46.59
N GLY A 56 -12.32 5.01 46.81
CA GLY A 56 -11.63 5.66 47.93
C GLY A 56 -11.64 7.18 47.86
N THR A 57 -11.64 7.79 49.04
CA THR A 57 -11.66 9.22 49.34
C THR A 57 -10.43 9.98 48.80
N PRO A 58 -10.58 11.17 48.18
CA PRO A 58 -9.46 12.07 47.89
C PRO A 58 -8.98 12.80 49.16
N PRO A 59 -7.69 13.20 49.26
CA PRO A 59 -7.17 13.94 50.41
C PRO A 59 -7.78 15.34 50.53
N PRO A 60 -7.82 15.94 51.73
CA PRO A 60 -8.52 17.20 51.98
C PRO A 60 -7.83 18.39 51.31
N THR A 61 -8.61 19.15 50.55
CA THR A 61 -8.32 20.50 50.07
C THR A 61 -8.37 21.50 51.22
N SER A 62 -7.30 22.28 51.40
CA SER A 62 -7.29 23.44 52.30
C SER A 62 -8.13 24.58 51.73
N ASP A 63 -8.94 25.20 52.59
CA ASP A 63 -9.72 26.40 52.29
C ASP A 63 -8.84 27.54 51.79
N VAL A 64 -9.21 28.12 50.64
CA VAL A 64 -8.76 29.45 50.22
C VAL A 64 -10.01 30.32 50.06
N PRO A 65 -10.09 31.51 50.70
CA PRO A 65 -11.30 32.33 50.64
C PRO A 65 -11.49 32.93 49.24
N LEU A 66 -12.75 33.03 48.81
CA LEU A 66 -13.17 33.83 47.67
C LEU A 66 -12.78 35.30 47.92
N VAL A 67 -11.85 35.83 47.12
CA VAL A 67 -11.55 37.26 47.07
C VAL A 67 -12.06 37.80 45.74
N SER A 68 -12.89 38.83 45.82
CA SER A 68 -13.50 39.57 44.72
C SER A 68 -12.47 40.05 43.69
N SER A 69 -12.78 39.87 42.41
CA SER A 69 -11.98 40.32 41.28
C SER A 69 -11.88 41.86 41.21
N PRO A 70 -10.68 42.47 41.20
CA PRO A 70 -10.50 43.78 40.61
C PRO A 70 -10.19 43.64 39.12
N SER A 71 -10.86 44.45 38.31
CA SER A 71 -10.48 44.73 36.93
C SER A 71 -9.13 45.45 36.92
N LEU A 72 -8.09 44.80 36.41
CA LEU A 72 -6.80 45.41 36.09
C LEU A 72 -6.37 44.85 34.73
N ALA A 73 -6.45 45.70 33.71
CA ALA A 73 -5.72 45.47 32.46
C ALA A 73 -4.22 45.62 32.77
N PRO A 74 -3.36 44.66 32.41
CA PRO A 74 -1.93 44.78 32.68
C PRO A 74 -1.33 45.91 31.84
N GLY A 75 -0.43 46.67 32.45
CA GLY A 75 0.34 47.72 31.78
C GLY A 75 1.41 47.13 30.86
N GLU A 76 1.83 47.91 29.86
CA GLU A 76 2.81 47.50 28.83
C GLU A 76 4.16 47.01 29.40
N GLU A 77 4.53 47.42 30.62
CA GLU A 77 5.75 46.96 31.32
C GLU A 77 5.63 45.53 31.88
N GLU A 78 4.42 45.07 32.25
CA GLU A 78 4.19 43.71 32.77
C GLU A 78 4.25 42.67 31.64
N LEU A 79 3.82 43.05 30.43
CA LEU A 79 3.94 42.25 29.21
C LEU A 79 5.40 42.10 28.75
N GLN A 80 6.21 43.16 28.87
CA GLN A 80 7.65 43.09 28.58
C GLN A 80 8.39 42.19 29.58
N SER A 81 7.99 42.20 30.86
CA SER A 81 8.57 41.31 31.87
C SER A 81 8.21 39.83 31.70
N LEU A 82 7.08 39.53 31.02
CA LEU A 82 6.66 38.18 30.66
C LEU A 82 7.34 37.68 29.37
N GLU A 83 7.68 38.56 28.43
CA GLU A 83 8.51 38.22 27.26
C GLU A 83 9.96 37.91 27.64
N GLU A 84 10.49 38.58 28.66
CA GLU A 84 11.87 38.40 29.12
C GLU A 84 12.06 37.19 30.07
N ALA A 85 10.95 36.57 30.51
CA ALA A 85 10.93 35.39 31.39
C ALA A 85 10.55 34.07 30.68
N LEU A 86 10.39 34.07 29.36
CA LEU A 86 10.32 32.84 28.58
C LEU A 86 11.75 32.34 28.30
N ASP A 87 12.39 31.90 29.38
CA ASP A 87 13.50 30.95 29.27
C ASP A 87 12.88 29.69 28.64
N LEU A 88 13.00 29.57 27.32
CA LEU A 88 12.60 28.36 26.61
C LEU A 88 13.31 27.21 27.33
N PRO A 89 12.59 26.22 27.89
CA PRO A 89 13.25 25.13 28.58
C PRO A 89 14.27 24.55 27.60
N GLU A 90 15.53 24.46 28.04
CA GLU A 90 16.59 23.84 27.25
C GLU A 90 16.05 22.55 26.63
N PRO A 91 16.33 22.27 25.35
CA PRO A 91 15.85 21.07 24.69
C PRO A 91 16.08 19.88 25.61
N ILE A 92 15.00 19.16 25.95
CA ILE A 92 15.08 18.03 26.87
C ILE A 92 16.09 17.04 26.28
N GLU A 93 17.30 17.00 26.85
CA GLU A 93 18.30 16.03 26.45
C GLU A 93 17.81 14.65 26.88
N ILE A 94 17.37 13.85 25.90
CA ILE A 94 17.00 12.46 26.14
C ILE A 94 18.26 11.74 26.63
N PRO A 95 18.30 11.19 27.86
CA PRO A 95 19.44 10.46 28.35
C PRO A 95 19.82 9.34 27.37
N ASP A 96 21.11 9.05 27.20
CA ASP A 96 21.57 8.06 26.21
C ASP A 96 20.86 6.69 26.35
N ALA A 97 20.50 6.29 27.56
CA ALA A 97 19.76 5.06 27.84
C ALA A 97 18.30 5.06 27.33
N SER A 98 17.73 6.24 27.09
CA SER A 98 16.37 6.46 26.58
C SER A 98 16.34 6.75 25.07
N ARG A 99 17.51 6.88 24.43
CA ARG A 99 17.62 7.12 22.98
C ARG A 99 17.31 5.86 22.19
N ARG A 100 16.79 6.04 20.97
CA ARG A 100 16.48 4.90 20.10
C ARG A 100 17.78 4.34 19.51
N PRO A 101 18.00 3.01 19.56
CA PRO A 101 19.17 2.41 18.94
C PRO A 101 19.13 2.59 17.43
N VAL A 102 20.24 3.06 16.86
CA VAL A 102 20.40 3.25 15.41
C VAL A 102 21.08 2.07 14.72
N ASP A 103 21.70 1.19 15.51
CA ASP A 103 22.48 0.04 15.08
C ASP A 103 21.58 -1.17 14.77
N ILE A 104 20.44 -1.33 15.43
CA ILE A 104 19.47 -2.41 15.16
C ILE A 104 18.06 -1.81 14.99
N VAL A 105 17.62 -1.70 13.73
CA VAL A 105 16.41 -0.93 13.38
C VAL A 105 15.45 -1.76 12.55
N GLY A 106 14.16 -1.65 12.88
CA GLY A 106 13.05 -2.24 12.13
C GLY A 106 11.88 -2.63 13.05
N PRO A 107 10.63 -2.42 12.61
CA PRO A 107 9.47 -2.77 13.43
C PRO A 107 9.24 -4.27 13.53
N LEU A 108 9.68 -5.07 12.54
CA LEU A 108 9.36 -6.51 12.50
C LEU A 108 10.47 -7.33 13.17
N GLY A 109 10.25 -7.74 14.42
CA GLY A 109 11.07 -8.77 15.06
C GLY A 109 10.73 -10.19 14.56
N PRO A 110 11.56 -11.21 14.84
CA PRO A 110 11.31 -12.59 14.39
C PRO A 110 9.96 -13.17 14.84
N ARG A 111 9.45 -12.77 16.01
CA ARG A 111 8.12 -13.16 16.53
C ARG A 111 6.95 -12.47 15.80
N ALA A 112 7.22 -11.36 15.14
CA ALA A 112 6.26 -10.59 14.35
C ALA A 112 6.52 -10.77 12.84
N TRP A 113 6.89 -11.98 12.44
CA TRP A 113 7.18 -12.34 11.05
C TRP A 113 8.35 -11.56 10.41
N GLY A 114 9.20 -10.89 11.18
CA GLY A 114 10.48 -10.39 10.68
C GLY A 114 11.40 -11.53 10.22
N LEU A 115 12.37 -11.22 9.38
CA LEU A 115 13.52 -12.10 9.18
C LEU A 115 14.39 -12.10 10.45
N GLY A 116 15.22 -13.13 10.62
CA GLY A 116 16.15 -13.22 11.75
C GLY A 116 17.16 -12.06 11.76
N THR A 117 17.78 -11.79 12.90
CA THR A 117 18.81 -10.73 13.02
C THR A 117 19.98 -10.95 12.07
N GLY A 118 20.30 -12.20 11.74
CA GLY A 118 21.30 -12.56 10.73
C GLY A 118 20.83 -12.47 9.27
N ALA A 119 19.69 -11.83 8.96
CA ALA A 119 19.09 -11.86 7.61
C ALA A 119 20.04 -11.42 6.49
N PHE A 120 20.95 -10.48 6.77
CA PHE A 120 21.94 -10.00 5.83
C PHE A 120 23.35 -10.60 6.07
N GLY A 121 23.54 -11.35 7.16
CA GLY A 121 24.82 -11.95 7.56
C GLY A 121 25.99 -10.95 7.49
N ASP A 122 27.13 -11.42 6.96
CA ASP A 122 28.34 -10.61 6.77
C ASP A 122 28.38 -9.84 5.44
N ALA A 123 27.24 -9.68 4.75
CA ALA A 123 27.20 -8.94 3.50
C ALA A 123 27.67 -7.49 3.69
N ASN A 124 28.47 -7.01 2.74
CA ASN A 124 28.98 -5.64 2.78
C ASN A 124 27.85 -4.62 2.64
N GLY A 125 27.76 -3.67 3.57
CA GLY A 125 26.71 -2.66 3.59
C GLY A 125 26.69 -1.78 2.34
N ARG A 126 27.85 -1.43 1.76
CA ARG A 126 27.90 -0.65 0.50
C ARG A 126 27.32 -1.43 -0.67
N TYR A 127 27.56 -2.74 -0.70
CA TYR A 127 26.98 -3.64 -1.69
C TYR A 127 25.45 -3.67 -1.56
N LEU A 128 24.93 -3.92 -0.35
CA LEU A 128 23.49 -3.95 -0.10
C LEU A 128 22.81 -2.60 -0.40
N SER A 129 23.42 -1.48 0.02
CA SER A 129 22.93 -0.15 -0.33
C SER A 129 22.94 0.09 -1.85
N THR A 130 23.93 -0.44 -2.58
CA THR A 130 23.97 -0.31 -4.04
C THR A 130 22.87 -1.13 -4.70
N LEU A 131 22.62 -2.37 -4.23
CA LEU A 131 21.47 -3.16 -4.70
C LEU A 131 20.17 -2.39 -4.48
N MET A 132 19.94 -1.85 -3.28
CA MET A 132 18.71 -1.10 -2.98
C MET A 132 18.56 0.13 -3.88
N ARG A 133 19.61 0.92 -4.10
CA ARG A 133 19.55 2.11 -4.99
C ARG A 133 19.30 1.75 -6.45
N ARG A 134 19.85 0.63 -6.93
CA ARG A 134 19.78 0.20 -8.33
C ARG A 134 18.57 -0.67 -8.64
N LEU A 135 17.85 -1.17 -7.63
CA LEU A 135 16.64 -1.96 -7.80
C LEU A 135 15.50 -1.03 -8.23
N ASP A 136 15.08 -1.10 -9.48
CA ASP A 136 13.94 -0.39 -10.05
C ASP A 136 12.63 -1.08 -9.64
N ALA A 137 11.82 -0.34 -8.88
CA ALA A 137 10.47 -0.72 -8.47
C ALA A 137 9.44 0.14 -9.23
N PRO A 138 8.23 -0.37 -9.51
CA PRO A 138 7.65 -1.62 -9.01
C PRO A 138 8.12 -2.87 -9.73
N LEU A 139 8.10 -4.00 -9.02
CA LEU A 139 8.42 -5.33 -9.55
C LEU A 139 7.19 -6.01 -10.14
N PRO A 140 7.35 -6.93 -11.11
CA PRO A 140 6.23 -7.65 -11.70
C PRO A 140 5.56 -8.60 -10.71
N SER A 141 6.28 -9.12 -9.71
CA SER A 141 5.75 -10.03 -8.71
C SER A 141 5.32 -9.34 -7.42
N ARG A 142 4.03 -9.47 -7.10
CA ARG A 142 3.44 -9.08 -5.82
C ARG A 142 4.12 -9.79 -4.65
N TRP A 143 4.36 -11.09 -4.74
CA TRP A 143 4.97 -11.87 -3.67
C TRP A 143 6.43 -11.49 -3.42
N THR A 144 7.17 -11.12 -4.48
CA THR A 144 8.53 -10.58 -4.34
C THR A 144 8.51 -9.22 -3.63
N SER A 145 7.57 -8.32 -3.98
CA SER A 145 7.39 -7.05 -3.27
C SER A 145 7.04 -7.24 -1.79
N ILE A 146 6.17 -8.19 -1.46
CA ILE A 146 5.83 -8.53 -0.06
C ILE A 146 7.04 -9.06 0.69
N LEU A 147 7.84 -9.94 0.07
CA LEU A 147 9.07 -10.45 0.67
C LEU A 147 10.10 -9.34 0.88
N LEU A 148 10.26 -8.44 -0.09
CA LEU A 148 11.13 -7.28 0.04
C LEU A 148 10.68 -6.38 1.18
N ARG A 149 9.38 -6.06 1.28
CA ARG A 149 8.87 -5.29 2.42
C ARG A 149 9.22 -5.97 3.74
N ARG A 150 8.98 -7.28 3.85
CA ARG A 150 9.35 -8.06 5.04
C ARG A 150 10.84 -7.91 5.36
N ALA A 151 11.72 -8.10 4.39
CA ALA A 151 13.17 -7.96 4.57
C ALA A 151 13.57 -6.54 4.99
N LEU A 152 13.02 -5.53 4.32
CA LEU A 152 13.32 -4.12 4.54
C LEU A 152 12.72 -3.57 5.84
N LEU A 153 11.69 -4.18 6.42
CA LEU A 153 11.12 -3.79 7.72
C LEU A 153 11.59 -4.69 8.87
N SER A 154 12.39 -5.72 8.60
CA SER A 154 12.93 -6.60 9.63
C SER A 154 13.84 -5.85 10.60
N ARG A 155 13.75 -6.15 11.89
CA ARG A 155 14.64 -5.63 12.92
C ARG A 155 15.99 -6.30 12.81
N VAL A 156 16.92 -5.65 12.12
CA VAL A 156 18.25 -6.19 11.79
C VAL A 156 19.35 -5.21 12.17
N PRO A 157 20.54 -5.71 12.55
CA PRO A 157 21.71 -4.87 12.71
C PRO A 157 22.10 -4.21 11.38
N ALA A 158 22.68 -3.01 11.45
CA ALA A 158 23.32 -2.37 10.33
C ALA A 158 24.53 -3.22 9.88
N PRO A 159 24.66 -3.54 8.58
CA PRO A 159 25.81 -4.26 8.05
C PRO A 159 27.11 -3.47 8.21
N SER A 160 28.25 -4.15 8.05
CA SER A 160 29.56 -3.48 8.06
C SER A 160 29.73 -2.52 6.87
N HIS A 161 30.62 -1.54 7.01
CA HIS A 161 31.00 -0.59 5.95
C HIS A 161 29.89 0.36 5.44
N VAL A 162 28.80 0.53 6.20
CA VAL A 162 27.76 1.54 5.96
C VAL A 162 27.43 2.25 7.26
N HIS A 163 27.10 3.55 7.21
CA HIS A 163 26.62 4.27 8.39
C HIS A 163 25.24 3.72 8.80
N PRO A 164 24.98 3.41 10.09
CA PRO A 164 23.73 2.77 10.49
C PRO A 164 22.46 3.54 10.10
N VAL A 165 22.48 4.87 10.22
CA VAL A 165 21.35 5.71 9.81
C VAL A 165 21.18 5.74 8.28
N ASP A 166 22.27 5.70 7.51
CA ASP A 166 22.17 5.62 6.04
C ASP A 166 21.63 4.26 5.60
N TRP A 167 21.97 3.19 6.32
CA TRP A 167 21.38 1.88 6.07
C TRP A 167 19.85 1.90 6.23
N VAL A 168 19.34 2.55 7.27
CA VAL A 168 17.90 2.75 7.46
C VAL A 168 17.30 3.61 6.35
N ALA A 169 17.97 4.69 5.96
CA ALA A 169 17.52 5.56 4.88
C ALA A 169 17.43 4.82 3.53
N GLU A 170 18.38 3.94 3.20
CA GLU A 170 18.32 3.15 1.96
C GLU A 170 17.14 2.16 1.95
N ARG A 171 16.84 1.55 3.10
CA ARG A 171 15.67 0.67 3.25
C ARG A 171 14.37 1.44 3.10
N ALA A 172 14.25 2.60 3.75
CA ALA A 172 13.10 3.49 3.63
C ALA A 172 12.92 3.99 2.19
N TRP A 173 14.01 4.33 1.50
CA TRP A 173 13.96 4.77 0.11
C TRP A 173 13.46 3.69 -0.85
N LEU A 174 13.92 2.44 -0.71
CA LEU A 174 13.41 1.35 -1.53
C LEU A 174 11.93 1.06 -1.24
N LEU A 175 11.54 1.03 0.05
CA LEU A 175 10.12 0.91 0.45
C LEU A 175 9.26 1.98 -0.22
N LEU A 176 9.72 3.23 -0.21
CA LEU A 176 8.98 4.34 -0.80
C LEU A 176 8.74 4.14 -2.30
N ARG A 177 9.77 3.72 -3.06
CA ARG A 177 9.67 3.43 -4.50
C ARG A 177 8.84 2.18 -4.81
N MET A 178 8.64 1.29 -3.83
CA MET A 178 7.70 0.17 -3.93
C MET A 178 6.24 0.58 -3.65
N GLY A 179 5.99 1.81 -3.19
CA GLY A 179 4.66 2.28 -2.79
C GLY A 179 4.38 2.22 -1.28
N GLU A 180 5.37 1.83 -0.47
CA GLU A 180 5.25 1.59 0.99
C GLU A 180 5.52 2.84 1.82
N ALA A 181 4.73 3.91 1.63
CA ALA A 181 4.93 5.16 2.37
C ALA A 181 4.87 4.94 3.90
N ASP A 182 3.91 4.15 4.38
CA ASP A 182 3.77 3.84 5.82
C ASP A 182 4.96 3.04 6.35
N GLY A 183 5.44 2.04 5.60
CA GLY A 183 6.61 1.26 5.99
C GLY A 183 7.88 2.11 6.04
N ALA A 184 8.07 3.00 5.05
CA ALA A 184 9.17 3.97 5.06
C ALA A 184 9.07 4.93 6.25
N ARG A 185 7.85 5.39 6.61
CA ARG A 185 7.60 6.24 7.78
C ARG A 185 8.01 5.54 9.07
N MET A 186 7.65 4.26 9.24
CA MET A 186 8.05 3.48 10.41
C MET A 186 9.57 3.40 10.59
N LEU A 187 10.35 3.36 9.50
CA LEU A 187 11.81 3.35 9.58
C LEU A 187 12.40 4.73 9.84
N THR A 188 11.90 5.76 9.15
CA THR A 188 12.42 7.13 9.32
C THR A 188 12.15 7.66 10.72
N GLN A 189 10.94 7.40 11.26
CA GLN A 189 10.57 7.78 12.62
C GLN A 189 11.20 6.89 13.71
N ALA A 190 11.88 5.79 13.35
CA ALA A 190 12.61 4.98 14.32
C ALA A 190 13.95 5.60 14.73
N ILE A 191 14.44 6.58 13.98
CA ILE A 191 15.68 7.31 14.26
C ILE A 191 15.33 8.68 14.85
N ASP A 192 16.03 9.07 15.90
CA ASP A 192 15.86 10.40 16.50
C ASP A 192 16.46 11.47 15.55
N VAL A 193 15.80 12.63 15.42
CA VAL A 193 16.11 13.63 14.36
C VAL A 193 17.51 14.22 14.51
N ASP A 194 18.01 14.36 15.75
CA ASP A 194 19.38 14.79 16.06
C ASP A 194 20.46 13.81 15.54
N ARG A 195 20.07 12.58 15.20
CA ARG A 195 20.94 11.56 14.60
C ARG A 195 20.84 11.48 13.08
N PHE A 196 19.99 12.30 12.45
CA PHE A 196 19.78 12.22 11.02
C PHE A 196 21.06 12.59 10.26
N THR A 197 21.38 11.77 9.26
CA THR A 197 22.35 12.14 8.24
C THR A 197 21.68 13.00 7.17
N PRO A 198 22.44 13.71 6.31
CA PRO A 198 21.85 14.44 5.17
C PRO A 198 20.97 13.56 4.28
N LYS A 199 21.35 12.29 4.10
CA LYS A 199 20.52 11.32 3.39
C LYS A 199 19.21 11.04 4.12
N MET A 200 19.26 10.84 5.44
CA MET A 200 18.05 10.58 6.22
C MET A 200 17.08 11.76 6.19
N PHE A 201 17.56 13.01 6.25
CA PHE A 201 16.73 14.20 6.03
C PHE A 201 16.01 14.15 4.68
N ALA A 202 16.76 13.90 3.60
CA ALA A 202 16.18 13.78 2.26
C ALA A 202 15.09 12.70 2.21
N ILE A 203 15.36 11.50 2.74
CA ILE A 203 14.39 10.40 2.71
C ILE A 203 13.19 10.65 3.63
N ALA A 204 13.37 11.27 4.79
CA ALA A 204 12.30 11.60 5.72
C ALA A 204 11.32 12.61 5.10
N VAL A 205 11.83 13.65 4.45
CA VAL A 205 11.00 14.60 3.68
C VAL A 205 10.15 13.87 2.63
N GLN A 206 10.79 13.04 1.80
CA GLN A 206 10.08 12.30 0.74
C GLN A 206 9.02 11.36 1.32
N THR A 207 9.33 10.73 2.45
CA THR A 207 8.44 9.80 3.15
C THR A 207 7.21 10.50 3.71
N SER A 208 7.37 11.62 4.41
CA SER A 208 6.25 12.40 4.94
C SER A 208 5.33 12.89 3.82
N LEU A 209 5.91 13.41 2.73
CA LEU A 209 5.13 13.90 1.59
C LEU A 209 4.42 12.78 0.82
N ALA A 210 5.04 11.62 0.65
CA ALA A 210 4.36 10.46 0.07
C ALA A 210 3.24 9.90 0.96
N GLY A 211 3.30 10.12 2.27
CA GLY A 211 2.21 9.84 3.20
C GLY A 211 1.10 10.90 3.21
N ALA A 212 1.19 11.93 2.36
CA ALA A 212 0.33 13.11 2.40
C ALA A 212 0.30 13.80 3.78
N ASP A 213 1.46 13.84 4.45
CA ASP A 213 1.63 14.39 5.80
C ASP A 213 2.65 15.54 5.80
N PRO A 214 2.23 16.78 5.44
CA PRO A 214 3.10 17.95 5.53
C PRO A 214 3.50 18.29 6.97
N ALA A 215 2.69 17.94 7.97
CA ALA A 215 3.01 18.17 9.38
C ALA A 215 4.22 17.32 9.84
N GLY A 216 4.42 16.16 9.21
CA GLY A 216 5.60 15.33 9.38
C GLY A 216 6.94 16.00 9.00
N LEU A 217 6.91 17.20 8.38
CA LEU A 217 8.11 17.99 8.10
C LEU A 217 8.53 18.88 9.28
N CYS A 218 7.61 19.24 10.18
CA CYS A 218 7.86 20.22 11.23
C CYS A 218 9.03 19.89 12.18
N PRO A 219 9.23 18.63 12.64
CA PRO A 219 10.40 18.33 13.45
C PRO A 219 11.72 18.36 12.66
N LEU A 220 11.67 18.44 11.32
CA LEU A 220 12.85 18.40 10.45
C LEU A 220 13.32 19.79 10.02
N ILE A 221 12.52 20.85 10.21
CA ILE A 221 12.78 22.17 9.60
C ILE A 221 14.08 22.78 10.12
N GLU A 222 14.20 22.97 11.43
CA GLU A 222 15.37 23.62 12.02
C GLU A 222 16.69 22.87 11.73
N PRO A 223 16.83 21.58 12.08
CA PRO A 223 18.06 20.85 11.80
C PRO A 223 18.28 20.60 10.28
N GLY A 224 17.20 20.56 9.50
CA GLY A 224 17.28 20.47 8.03
C GLY A 224 17.90 21.71 7.40
N ARG A 225 17.59 22.91 7.91
CA ARG A 225 18.18 24.20 7.47
C ARG A 225 19.65 24.33 7.82
N GLU A 226 20.09 23.70 8.91
CA GLU A 226 21.51 23.62 9.26
C GLU A 226 22.26 22.66 8.31
N THR A 227 21.55 21.69 7.74
CA THR A 227 22.11 20.67 6.86
C THR A 227 22.17 21.13 5.39
N SER A 228 21.19 21.91 4.91
CA SER A 228 21.12 22.34 3.50
C SER A 228 20.20 23.55 3.27
N ASP A 229 20.43 24.27 2.17
CA ASP A 229 19.63 25.45 1.75
C ASP A 229 18.46 25.09 0.80
N GLU A 230 18.00 23.84 0.79
CA GLU A 230 16.95 23.37 -0.12
C GLU A 230 15.61 24.13 0.07
N PRO A 231 14.87 24.44 -1.01
CA PRO A 231 13.62 25.21 -0.93
C PRO A 231 12.54 24.59 -0.03
N VAL A 232 12.60 23.26 0.16
CA VAL A 232 11.69 22.49 1.02
C VAL A 232 11.66 23.05 2.44
N TRP A 233 12.79 23.52 2.97
CA TRP A 233 12.86 24.01 4.34
C TRP A 233 12.20 25.36 4.52
N VAL A 234 12.31 26.25 3.52
CA VAL A 234 11.69 27.57 3.55
C VAL A 234 10.17 27.45 3.46
N LEU A 235 9.67 26.63 2.53
CA LEU A 235 8.24 26.40 2.39
C LEU A 235 7.68 25.57 3.55
N GLY A 236 8.45 24.61 4.05
CA GLY A 236 8.14 23.80 5.23
C GLY A 236 7.98 24.65 6.49
N ASP A 237 8.90 25.59 6.75
CA ASP A 237 8.80 26.52 7.88
C ASP A 237 7.50 27.35 7.83
N ALA A 238 7.13 27.85 6.64
CA ALA A 238 5.88 28.59 6.46
C ALA A 238 4.63 27.72 6.76
N MET A 239 4.62 26.48 6.27
CA MET A 239 3.53 25.53 6.57
C MET A 239 3.48 25.18 8.05
N CYS A 240 4.62 24.95 8.69
CA CYS A 240 4.68 24.59 10.11
C CYS A 240 4.30 25.76 11.02
N ALA A 241 4.66 27.00 10.68
CA ALA A 241 4.17 28.19 11.37
C ALA A 241 2.63 28.28 11.30
N ALA A 242 2.02 27.98 10.13
CA ALA A 242 0.57 27.97 10.01
C ALA A 242 -0.08 26.87 10.87
N LEU A 243 0.49 25.65 10.87
CA LEU A 243 0.03 24.54 11.69
C LEU A 243 0.20 24.80 13.20
N ALA A 244 1.20 25.59 13.59
CA ALA A 244 1.42 26.05 14.96
C ALA A 244 0.49 27.19 15.39
N GLY A 245 -0.36 27.71 14.50
CA GLY A 245 -1.28 28.82 14.80
C GLY A 245 -0.64 30.21 14.68
N GLU A 246 0.45 30.35 13.91
CA GLU A 246 1.15 31.62 13.64
C GLU A 246 0.88 32.13 12.20
N PRO A 247 -0.36 32.52 11.83
CA PRO A 247 -0.72 32.83 10.44
C PRO A 247 0.01 34.06 9.87
N SER A 248 0.35 35.04 10.72
CA SER A 248 1.11 36.23 10.31
C SER A 248 2.54 35.85 9.92
N ARG A 249 3.23 35.05 10.74
CA ARG A 249 4.58 34.56 10.44
C ARG A 249 4.58 33.66 9.20
N ALA A 250 3.62 32.75 9.09
CA ALA A 250 3.44 31.91 7.91
C ALA A 250 3.28 32.77 6.63
N SER A 251 2.50 33.84 6.72
CA SER A 251 2.29 34.78 5.62
C SER A 251 3.57 35.50 5.21
N GLU A 252 4.32 36.02 6.17
CA GLU A 252 5.60 36.67 5.91
C GLU A 252 6.66 35.73 5.34
N LEU A 253 6.72 34.48 5.82
CA LEU A 253 7.65 33.47 5.32
C LEU A 253 7.38 33.14 3.84
N ILE A 254 6.11 32.93 3.48
CA ILE A 254 5.76 32.55 2.10
C ILE A 254 5.86 33.73 1.13
N ASP A 255 5.54 34.96 1.56
CA ASP A 255 5.71 36.16 0.73
C ASP A 255 7.20 36.48 0.48
N ARG A 256 8.06 36.22 1.49
CA ARG A 256 9.53 36.26 1.31
C ARG A 256 10.03 35.15 0.39
N ALA A 257 9.48 33.94 0.47
CA ALA A 257 9.85 32.84 -0.42
C ALA A 257 9.53 33.18 -1.88
N ARG A 258 8.35 33.76 -2.13
CA ARG A 258 7.89 34.22 -3.45
C ARG A 258 8.79 35.34 -4.01
N SER A 259 9.05 36.38 -3.23
CA SER A 259 9.82 37.54 -3.69
C SER A 259 11.28 37.23 -4.03
N ARG A 260 11.88 36.23 -3.36
CA ARG A 260 13.27 35.80 -3.59
C ARG A 260 13.45 34.89 -4.81
N GLY A 261 12.36 34.46 -5.46
CA GLY A 261 12.40 33.61 -6.66
C GLY A 261 13.02 32.22 -6.48
N ARG A 262 13.34 31.81 -5.23
CA ARG A 262 13.93 30.50 -4.90
C ARG A 262 12.91 29.37 -4.88
N ALA A 263 11.63 29.72 -4.74
CA ALA A 263 10.50 28.83 -4.87
C ALA A 263 9.43 29.57 -5.70
N GLY A 264 8.90 28.93 -6.75
CA GLY A 264 7.92 29.56 -7.65
C GLY A 264 7.01 28.53 -8.29
N GLY A 265 5.91 29.01 -8.88
CA GLY A 265 4.93 28.17 -9.55
C GLY A 265 4.10 27.32 -8.60
N ILE A 266 3.66 26.16 -9.09
CA ILE A 266 2.71 25.29 -8.40
C ILE A 266 3.19 24.87 -6.99
N ASP A 267 4.49 24.71 -6.78
CA ASP A 267 5.04 24.21 -5.52
C ASP A 267 4.82 25.21 -4.36
N VAL A 268 4.86 26.52 -4.65
CA VAL A 268 4.49 27.58 -3.70
C VAL A 268 2.98 27.62 -3.51
N SER A 269 2.20 27.54 -4.59
CA SER A 269 0.73 27.57 -4.51
C SER A 269 0.18 26.41 -3.68
N LEU A 270 0.79 25.23 -3.77
CA LEU A 270 0.45 24.07 -2.95
C LEU A 270 0.81 24.29 -1.47
N ALA A 271 1.98 24.88 -1.17
CA ALA A 271 2.34 25.25 0.19
C ALA A 271 1.37 26.30 0.77
N GLU A 272 0.98 27.29 -0.03
CA GLU A 272 -0.03 28.27 0.36
C GLU A 272 -1.40 27.65 0.61
N LYS A 273 -1.75 26.58 -0.12
CA LYS A 273 -2.98 25.85 0.15
C LYS A 273 -2.95 25.19 1.53
N VAL A 274 -1.84 24.57 1.90
CA VAL A 274 -1.64 24.00 3.25
C VAL A 274 -1.74 25.10 4.30
N ILE A 275 -1.06 26.23 4.09
CA ILE A 275 -1.15 27.40 4.97
C ILE A 275 -2.61 27.87 5.10
N GLY A 276 -3.33 27.98 3.98
CA GLY A 276 -4.72 28.43 3.92
C GLY A 276 -5.72 27.46 4.57
N ALA A 277 -5.37 26.17 4.67
CA ALA A 277 -6.13 25.17 5.41
C ALA A 277 -5.89 25.24 6.93
N GLY A 278 -4.91 26.03 7.38
CA GLY A 278 -4.66 26.32 8.79
C GLY A 278 -5.76 27.18 9.44
N THR A 279 -5.70 27.30 10.76
CA THR A 279 -6.68 28.12 11.51
C THR A 279 -6.49 29.61 11.21
N ASN A 280 -7.60 30.34 11.01
CA ASN A 280 -7.64 31.80 10.84
C ASN A 280 -6.89 32.37 9.61
N THR A 281 -6.53 31.55 8.62
CA THR A 281 -5.94 32.01 7.35
C THR A 281 -7.01 32.23 6.28
N ARG A 282 -7.23 33.48 5.84
CA ARG A 282 -8.19 33.82 4.77
C ARG A 282 -7.61 33.73 3.35
N ARG A 283 -6.71 32.76 3.10
CA ARG A 283 -6.03 32.62 1.79
C ARG A 283 -6.69 31.54 0.94
N ALA A 284 -7.41 31.97 -0.10
CA ALA A 284 -7.89 31.09 -1.16
C ALA A 284 -6.86 31.05 -2.29
N VAL A 285 -6.29 29.87 -2.54
CA VAL A 285 -5.36 29.64 -3.66
C VAL A 285 -5.97 28.62 -4.61
N THR A 286 -5.96 28.97 -5.90
CA THR A 286 -6.28 28.09 -7.02
C THR A 286 -5.01 27.41 -7.49
N ILE A 287 -5.07 26.09 -7.69
CA ILE A 287 -3.93 25.31 -8.18
C ILE A 287 -4.06 25.08 -9.67
N GLU A 288 -3.05 25.54 -10.42
CA GLU A 288 -2.98 25.41 -11.88
C GLU A 288 -2.04 24.29 -12.28
N TRP A 289 -2.57 23.25 -12.92
CA TRP A 289 -1.82 22.05 -13.35
C TRP A 289 -1.40 22.07 -14.83
N GLU A 290 -1.84 23.06 -15.62
CA GLU A 290 -1.70 23.07 -17.08
C GLU A 290 -0.23 22.89 -17.52
N ASN A 291 0.68 23.66 -16.91
CA ASN A 291 2.11 23.69 -17.25
C ASN A 291 2.99 22.80 -16.36
N VAL A 292 2.40 21.77 -15.74
CA VAL A 292 3.12 20.83 -14.87
C VAL A 292 3.38 19.55 -15.62
N ASP A 293 4.64 19.20 -15.86
CA ASP A 293 4.97 18.01 -16.68
C ASP A 293 5.15 16.72 -15.88
N ALA A 294 5.45 16.84 -14.58
CA ALA A 294 5.74 15.71 -13.73
C ALA A 294 5.20 15.89 -12.31
N LEU A 295 4.79 14.77 -11.72
CA LEU A 295 4.44 14.67 -10.32
C LEU A 295 5.67 14.24 -9.51
N ASN A 296 5.92 14.91 -8.40
CA ASN A 296 6.90 14.51 -7.40
C ASN A 296 6.22 14.35 -6.03
N SER A 297 6.96 13.91 -5.02
CA SER A 297 6.41 13.72 -3.65
C SER A 297 5.82 15.01 -3.08
N TRP A 298 6.46 16.17 -3.30
CA TRP A 298 5.94 17.48 -2.86
C TRP A 298 4.56 17.75 -3.44
N ARG A 299 4.42 17.68 -4.76
CA ARG A 299 3.16 17.96 -5.46
C ARG A 299 2.06 16.98 -5.08
N PHE A 300 2.39 15.68 -5.05
CA PHE A 300 1.46 14.65 -4.64
C PHE A 300 1.02 14.84 -3.19
N GLY A 301 1.98 15.03 -2.28
CA GLY A 301 1.77 15.08 -0.85
C GLY A 301 0.93 16.27 -0.42
N LEU A 302 1.29 17.47 -0.89
CA LEU A 302 0.57 18.68 -0.52
C LEU A 302 -0.83 18.73 -1.15
N ALA A 303 -0.97 18.29 -2.40
CA ALA A 303 -2.29 18.21 -3.04
C ALA A 303 -3.20 17.21 -2.30
N SER A 304 -2.68 16.01 -2.02
CA SER A 304 -3.45 14.96 -1.33
C SER A 304 -3.80 15.35 0.12
N ALA A 305 -2.89 16.02 0.83
CA ALA A 305 -3.11 16.49 2.19
C ALA A 305 -4.21 17.56 2.29
N THR A 306 -4.41 18.33 1.21
CA THR A 306 -5.40 19.42 1.14
C THR A 306 -6.66 19.03 0.37
N GLY A 307 -6.82 17.75 0.03
CA GLY A 307 -7.98 17.25 -0.72
C GLY A 307 -8.04 17.72 -2.18
N ILE A 308 -6.94 18.24 -2.72
CA ILE A 308 -6.87 18.64 -4.12
C ILE A 308 -6.62 17.40 -4.98
N GLU A 309 -7.51 17.18 -5.93
CA GLU A 309 -7.36 16.11 -6.90
C GLU A 309 -6.20 16.38 -7.86
N VAL A 310 -5.29 15.41 -7.95
CA VAL A 310 -4.19 15.43 -8.92
C VAL A 310 -4.71 14.90 -10.26
N PRO A 311 -4.52 15.63 -11.38
CA PRO A 311 -5.00 15.21 -12.68
C PRO A 311 -4.49 13.83 -13.12
N ASP A 312 -5.35 13.06 -13.77
CA ASP A 312 -5.02 11.72 -14.27
C ASP A 312 -3.79 11.69 -15.18
N ARG A 313 -3.56 12.75 -15.99
CA ARG A 313 -2.35 12.82 -16.84
C ARG A 313 -1.07 12.70 -16.02
N LEU A 314 -1.03 13.34 -14.85
CA LEU A 314 0.13 13.35 -13.97
C LEU A 314 0.24 12.06 -13.17
N MET A 315 -0.91 11.56 -12.67
CA MET A 315 -0.95 10.26 -12.00
C MET A 315 -0.52 9.11 -12.91
N ASN A 316 -0.84 9.18 -14.21
CA ASN A 316 -0.42 8.20 -15.21
C ASN A 316 1.10 8.22 -15.45
N LEU A 317 1.74 9.40 -15.39
CA LEU A 317 3.18 9.57 -15.59
C LEU A 317 4.02 9.28 -14.34
N ALA A 318 3.47 9.45 -13.14
CA ALA A 318 4.18 9.28 -11.87
C ALA A 318 4.58 7.82 -11.56
N GLY A 319 3.97 6.86 -12.25
CA GLY A 319 4.19 5.43 -12.07
C GLY A 319 3.28 4.79 -11.02
N PRO A 320 3.20 3.44 -10.98
CA PRO A 320 2.24 2.73 -10.13
C PRO A 320 2.41 2.94 -8.63
N HIS A 321 3.63 3.20 -8.15
CA HIS A 321 3.91 3.37 -6.73
C HIS A 321 3.20 4.59 -6.12
N VAL A 322 3.04 5.68 -6.89
CA VAL A 322 2.28 6.86 -6.44
C VAL A 322 0.77 6.58 -6.33
N ARG A 323 0.25 5.66 -7.15
CA ARG A 323 -1.14 5.17 -6.96
C ARG A 323 -1.27 4.43 -5.63
N ALA A 324 -0.28 3.64 -5.24
CA ALA A 324 -0.31 3.01 -3.92
C ALA A 324 -0.29 4.03 -2.77
N TRP A 325 0.45 5.13 -2.92
CA TRP A 325 0.39 6.26 -1.98
C TRP A 325 -1.01 6.87 -1.94
N LYS A 326 -1.62 7.16 -3.11
CA LYS A 326 -3.01 7.67 -3.19
C LYS A 326 -4.00 6.76 -2.47
N ALA A 327 -3.87 5.44 -2.66
CA ALA A 327 -4.75 4.47 -2.01
C ALA A 327 -4.66 4.54 -0.48
N ARG A 328 -3.49 4.85 0.09
CA ARG A 328 -3.27 4.96 1.54
C ARG A 328 -3.61 6.33 2.13
N ALA A 329 -3.69 7.40 1.33
CA ALA A 329 -3.92 8.76 1.81
C ALA A 329 -5.34 8.93 2.41
N PRO A 330 -5.49 9.02 3.74
CA PRO A 330 -6.82 9.04 4.36
C PRO A 330 -7.55 10.37 4.19
N MET A 331 -6.82 11.45 3.86
CA MET A 331 -7.38 12.79 3.61
C MET A 331 -8.20 12.85 2.30
N LEU A 332 -8.00 11.88 1.40
CA LEU A 332 -8.76 11.79 0.16
C LEU A 332 -10.06 11.01 0.37
N PRO A 333 -11.18 11.44 -0.23
CA PRO A 333 -12.41 10.67 -0.28
C PRO A 333 -12.19 9.25 -0.82
N ILE A 334 -12.98 8.31 -0.30
CA ILE A 334 -12.81 6.87 -0.60
C ILE A 334 -13.02 6.56 -2.10
N ASP A 335 -13.93 7.27 -2.76
CA ASP A 335 -14.22 7.18 -4.20
C ASP A 335 -12.99 7.52 -5.05
N GLN A 336 -12.25 8.57 -4.69
CA GLN A 336 -11.02 8.96 -5.37
C GLN A 336 -9.87 7.94 -5.17
N ARG A 337 -9.94 7.13 -4.11
CA ARG A 337 -8.91 6.15 -3.74
C ARG A 337 -9.17 4.75 -4.30
N LEU A 338 -10.39 4.47 -4.75
CA LEU A 338 -10.81 3.11 -5.07
C LEU A 338 -10.02 2.49 -6.22
N GLN A 339 -9.87 3.21 -7.34
CA GLN A 339 -9.06 2.72 -8.48
C GLN A 339 -7.59 2.57 -8.09
N ALA A 340 -7.10 3.43 -7.20
CA ALA A 340 -5.75 3.35 -6.69
C ALA A 340 -5.53 2.12 -5.79
N ALA A 341 -6.58 1.64 -5.10
CA ALA A 341 -6.53 0.45 -4.26
C ALA A 341 -6.24 -0.83 -5.07
N ASP A 342 -6.75 -0.95 -6.29
CA ASP A 342 -6.44 -2.07 -7.19
C ASP A 342 -4.95 -2.15 -7.51
N TRP A 343 -4.32 -0.99 -7.76
CA TRP A 343 -2.87 -0.89 -7.95
C TRP A 343 -2.12 -1.21 -6.66
N ALA A 344 -2.54 -0.65 -5.53
CA ALA A 344 -1.91 -0.91 -4.24
C ALA A 344 -1.93 -2.41 -3.88
N ALA A 345 -3.04 -3.10 -4.14
CA ALA A 345 -3.17 -4.54 -3.93
C ALA A 345 -2.25 -5.34 -4.87
N SER A 346 -2.23 -4.97 -6.15
CA SER A 346 -1.39 -5.62 -7.17
C SER A 346 0.11 -5.46 -6.91
N LEU A 347 0.53 -4.33 -6.34
CA LEU A 347 1.91 -4.07 -5.92
C LEU A 347 2.29 -4.78 -4.61
N GLY A 348 1.31 -5.35 -3.92
CA GLY A 348 1.48 -6.00 -2.62
C GLY A 348 1.24 -5.08 -1.44
N VAL A 349 1.20 -3.76 -1.63
CA VAL A 349 0.94 -2.72 -0.60
C VAL A 349 -0.31 -3.05 0.21
N PHE A 350 -1.43 -3.37 -0.47
CA PHE A 350 -2.66 -3.81 0.19
C PHE A 350 -2.70 -5.33 0.35
N SER A 351 -3.18 -5.75 1.51
CA SER A 351 -3.60 -7.13 1.75
C SER A 351 -4.96 -7.40 1.09
N ASN A 352 -5.34 -8.68 0.97
CA ASN A 352 -6.71 -9.05 0.59
C ASN A 352 -7.74 -8.38 1.52
N ALA A 353 -7.51 -8.41 2.84
CA ALA A 353 -8.41 -7.82 3.82
C ALA A 353 -8.58 -6.31 3.62
N SER A 354 -7.48 -5.58 3.38
CA SER A 354 -7.51 -4.13 3.12
C SER A 354 -8.26 -3.79 1.84
N LEU A 355 -8.11 -4.60 0.78
CA LEU A 355 -8.85 -4.37 -0.47
C LEU A 355 -10.35 -4.67 -0.30
N VAL A 356 -10.69 -5.74 0.43
CA VAL A 356 -12.08 -6.06 0.79
C VAL A 356 -12.69 -4.90 1.59
N GLU A 357 -11.99 -4.38 2.59
CA GLU A 357 -12.43 -3.26 3.41
C GLU A 357 -12.75 -2.02 2.57
N MET A 358 -11.90 -1.64 1.62
CA MET A 358 -12.16 -0.50 0.73
C MET A 358 -13.46 -0.65 -0.06
N TYR A 359 -13.68 -1.83 -0.65
CA TYR A 359 -14.90 -2.10 -1.42
C TYR A 359 -16.14 -2.25 -0.52
N SER A 360 -15.98 -2.73 0.71
CA SER A 360 -17.05 -2.75 1.72
C SER A 360 -17.46 -1.34 2.16
N LEU A 361 -16.50 -0.44 2.39
CA LEU A 361 -16.79 0.95 2.75
C LEU A 361 -17.58 1.68 1.64
N ILE A 362 -17.20 1.47 0.37
CA ILE A 362 -17.96 2.01 -0.77
C ILE A 362 -19.36 1.41 -0.82
N ALA A 363 -19.47 0.08 -0.66
CA ALA A 363 -20.75 -0.63 -0.67
C ALA A 363 -21.74 -0.09 0.36
N ASP A 364 -21.26 0.31 1.55
CA ASP A 364 -22.13 0.82 2.62
C ASP A 364 -22.72 2.21 2.31
N THR A 365 -22.09 2.95 1.40
CA THR A 365 -22.55 4.27 0.93
C THR A 365 -23.22 4.24 -0.44
N THR A 366 -23.24 3.09 -1.11
CA THR A 366 -23.82 2.94 -2.45
C THR A 366 -25.34 2.86 -2.36
N ASP A 367 -26.04 3.48 -3.32
CA ASP A 367 -27.51 3.47 -3.37
C ASP A 367 -28.05 2.02 -3.37
N PRO A 368 -29.12 1.70 -2.60
CA PRO A 368 -29.69 0.35 -2.56
C PRO A 368 -30.16 -0.20 -3.92
N SER A 369 -30.48 0.66 -4.88
CA SER A 369 -30.84 0.25 -6.25
C SER A 369 -29.64 -0.11 -7.11
N GLU A 370 -28.45 0.45 -6.82
CA GLU A 370 -27.21 0.25 -7.60
C GLU A 370 -26.27 -0.79 -6.96
N ILE A 371 -26.39 -1.01 -5.63
CA ILE A 371 -25.46 -1.84 -4.87
C ILE A 371 -25.29 -3.23 -5.46
N THR A 372 -26.36 -3.86 -5.93
CA THR A 372 -26.37 -5.24 -6.43
C THR A 372 -25.43 -5.43 -7.62
N GLU A 373 -25.37 -4.44 -8.52
CA GLU A 373 -24.54 -4.49 -9.72
C GLU A 373 -23.12 -3.96 -9.48
N SER A 374 -22.92 -3.19 -8.40
CA SER A 374 -21.60 -2.71 -8.00
C SER A 374 -20.63 -3.86 -7.66
N VAL A 375 -19.34 -3.54 -7.69
CA VAL A 375 -18.26 -4.44 -7.24
C VAL A 375 -18.49 -4.88 -5.79
N GLY A 376 -18.88 -3.95 -4.92
CA GLY A 376 -19.10 -4.20 -3.50
C GLY A 376 -20.28 -5.13 -3.22
N GLY A 377 -21.38 -5.00 -3.96
CA GLY A 377 -22.52 -5.91 -3.86
C GLY A 377 -22.22 -7.30 -4.38
N ARG A 378 -21.54 -7.42 -5.53
CA ARG A 378 -21.06 -8.71 -6.03
C ARG A 378 -20.06 -9.36 -5.07
N LEU A 379 -19.19 -8.57 -4.44
CA LEU A 379 -18.31 -9.07 -3.38
C LEU A 379 -19.09 -9.63 -2.20
N ARG A 380 -20.13 -8.91 -1.73
CA ARG A 380 -21.02 -9.39 -0.66
C ARG A 380 -21.67 -10.73 -1.05
N GLN A 381 -22.14 -10.87 -2.29
CA GLN A 381 -22.69 -12.13 -2.80
C GLN A 381 -21.65 -13.27 -2.83
N ALA A 382 -20.42 -12.98 -3.25
CA ALA A 382 -19.33 -13.96 -3.27
C ALA A 382 -19.07 -14.58 -1.87
N TYR A 383 -19.20 -13.79 -0.80
CA TYR A 383 -19.04 -14.27 0.58
C TYR A 383 -20.29 -14.89 1.18
N ALA A 384 -21.46 -14.29 0.95
CA ALA A 384 -22.65 -14.51 1.79
C ALA A 384 -23.84 -15.12 1.05
N ALA A 385 -23.80 -15.29 -0.28
CA ALA A 385 -24.94 -15.87 -0.99
C ALA A 385 -25.29 -17.27 -0.45
N PRO A 386 -26.57 -17.69 -0.45
CA PRO A 386 -26.99 -18.94 0.20
C PRO A 386 -26.47 -20.19 -0.51
N THR A 387 -26.34 -20.12 -1.84
CA THR A 387 -25.95 -21.28 -2.67
C THR A 387 -24.53 -21.13 -3.18
N LEU A 388 -23.85 -22.27 -3.34
CA LEU A 388 -22.51 -22.34 -3.91
C LEU A 388 -22.45 -21.72 -5.31
N GLN A 389 -23.47 -22.00 -6.13
CA GLN A 389 -23.56 -21.48 -7.48
C GLN A 389 -23.73 -19.96 -7.52
N ALA A 390 -24.52 -19.37 -6.61
CA ALA A 390 -24.64 -17.91 -6.53
C ALA A 390 -23.32 -17.24 -6.13
N ARG A 391 -22.58 -17.82 -5.17
CA ARG A 391 -21.24 -17.33 -4.79
C ARG A 391 -20.28 -17.39 -5.97
N MET A 392 -20.29 -18.50 -6.71
CA MET A 392 -19.43 -18.68 -7.88
C MET A 392 -19.78 -17.71 -9.02
N THR A 393 -21.07 -17.53 -9.32
CA THR A 393 -21.53 -16.56 -10.31
C THR A 393 -21.08 -15.14 -9.97
N ALA A 394 -21.15 -14.75 -8.69
CA ALA A 394 -20.67 -13.45 -8.25
C ALA A 394 -19.14 -13.29 -8.44
N MET A 395 -18.34 -14.32 -8.10
CA MET A 395 -16.89 -14.30 -8.35
C MET A 395 -16.54 -14.25 -9.84
N ARG A 396 -17.20 -15.06 -10.68
CA ARG A 396 -17.05 -15.00 -12.14
C ARG A 396 -17.33 -13.59 -12.65
N GLY A 397 -18.46 -13.01 -12.23
CA GLY A 397 -18.84 -11.65 -12.62
C GLY A 397 -17.80 -10.59 -12.24
N LEU A 398 -17.11 -10.76 -11.10
CA LEU A 398 -16.02 -9.88 -10.68
C LEU A 398 -14.74 -10.07 -11.52
N TRP A 399 -14.47 -11.27 -12.01
CA TRP A 399 -13.29 -11.53 -12.84
C TRP A 399 -13.51 -11.12 -14.30
N THR A 400 -14.72 -11.34 -14.83
CA THR A 400 -15.04 -11.05 -16.24
C THR A 400 -15.27 -9.56 -16.52
N GLU A 401 -15.76 -8.78 -15.54
CA GLU A 401 -15.93 -7.33 -15.70
C GLU A 401 -14.61 -6.55 -15.82
N ALA A 402 -13.49 -7.16 -15.40
CA ALA A 402 -12.23 -6.46 -15.27
C ALA A 402 -11.53 -6.30 -16.63
N GLU A 403 -11.46 -5.05 -17.09
CA GLU A 403 -10.98 -4.70 -18.44
C GLU A 403 -9.46 -4.75 -18.56
N THR A 404 -8.73 -4.30 -17.54
CA THR A 404 -7.27 -4.22 -17.55
C THR A 404 -6.61 -5.42 -16.85
N PRO A 405 -5.37 -5.80 -17.22
CA PRO A 405 -4.63 -6.85 -16.51
C PRO A 405 -4.48 -6.59 -15.00
N VAL A 406 -4.35 -5.32 -14.60
CA VAL A 406 -4.25 -4.91 -13.19
C VAL A 406 -5.57 -5.12 -12.48
N GLN A 407 -6.70 -4.70 -13.07
CA GLN A 407 -8.02 -4.94 -12.48
C GLN A 407 -8.32 -6.43 -12.36
N ARG A 408 -7.98 -7.26 -13.37
CA ARG A 408 -8.17 -8.71 -13.29
C ARG A 408 -7.40 -9.31 -12.13
N HIS A 409 -6.14 -8.90 -11.97
CA HIS A 409 -5.32 -9.34 -10.84
C HIS A 409 -5.87 -8.84 -9.49
N ALA A 410 -6.30 -7.57 -9.41
CA ALA A 410 -6.91 -7.01 -8.22
C ALA A 410 -8.23 -7.71 -7.84
N ARG A 411 -9.04 -8.13 -8.81
CA ARG A 411 -10.27 -8.91 -8.58
C ARG A 411 -9.97 -10.32 -8.09
N ARG A 412 -8.94 -10.99 -8.62
CA ARG A 412 -8.43 -12.25 -8.04
C ARG A 412 -7.93 -12.07 -6.61
N ILE A 413 -7.25 -10.96 -6.30
CA ILE A 413 -6.87 -10.60 -4.92
C ILE A 413 -8.10 -10.38 -4.06
N LEU A 414 -9.08 -9.60 -4.53
CA LEU A 414 -10.29 -9.24 -3.81
C LEU A 414 -11.11 -10.47 -3.38
N THR A 415 -11.25 -11.44 -4.28
CA THR A 415 -12.05 -12.64 -4.06
C THR A 415 -11.31 -13.77 -3.34
N ALA A 416 -10.02 -13.61 -3.03
CA ALA A 416 -9.17 -14.71 -2.52
C ALA A 416 -9.73 -15.39 -1.27
N SER A 417 -10.19 -14.62 -0.29
CA SER A 417 -10.80 -15.17 0.93
C SER A 417 -12.19 -15.76 0.70
N ALA A 418 -12.93 -15.30 -0.32
CA ALA A 418 -14.20 -15.93 -0.71
C ALA A 418 -13.95 -17.27 -1.41
N ALA A 419 -12.99 -17.32 -2.34
CA ALA A 419 -12.54 -18.54 -3.01
C ALA A 419 -12.05 -19.59 -2.00
N ALA A 420 -11.28 -19.17 -0.97
CA ALA A 420 -10.79 -20.05 0.09
C ALA A 420 -11.88 -20.70 0.96
N ARG A 421 -13.11 -20.18 0.92
CA ARG A 421 -14.29 -20.73 1.62
C ARG A 421 -15.06 -21.73 0.76
N MET A 422 -14.75 -21.86 -0.52
CA MET A 422 -15.40 -22.84 -1.39
C MET A 422 -14.90 -24.25 -1.09
N THR A 423 -15.85 -25.18 -0.95
CA THR A 423 -15.54 -26.60 -0.84
C THR A 423 -15.29 -27.17 -2.23
N PRO A 424 -14.13 -27.80 -2.50
CA PRO A 424 -13.87 -28.45 -3.78
C PRO A 424 -14.94 -29.47 -4.13
N ASN A 425 -15.44 -29.43 -5.36
CA ASN A 425 -16.35 -30.44 -5.91
C ASN A 425 -16.30 -30.41 -7.45
N GLU A 426 -16.73 -31.50 -8.08
CA GLU A 426 -16.70 -31.68 -9.54
C GLU A 426 -17.56 -30.66 -10.30
N ALA A 427 -18.67 -30.18 -9.73
CA ALA A 427 -19.51 -29.18 -10.39
C ALA A 427 -18.82 -27.80 -10.54
N LEU A 428 -17.70 -27.59 -9.85
CA LEU A 428 -16.85 -26.40 -9.95
C LEU A 428 -15.53 -26.68 -10.68
N ALA A 429 -15.37 -27.85 -11.30
CA ALA A 429 -14.13 -28.22 -12.00
C ALA A 429 -13.72 -27.17 -13.04
N GLY A 430 -14.68 -26.67 -13.83
CA GLY A 430 -14.42 -25.61 -14.83
C GLY A 430 -14.00 -24.25 -14.25
N ASP A 431 -14.13 -24.02 -12.94
CA ASP A 431 -13.69 -22.80 -12.25
C ASP A 431 -12.40 -22.99 -11.45
N ALA A 432 -11.86 -24.22 -11.42
CA ALA A 432 -10.78 -24.58 -10.51
C ALA A 432 -9.56 -23.67 -10.70
N GLU A 433 -9.19 -23.35 -11.93
CA GLU A 433 -8.04 -22.47 -12.22
C GLU A 433 -8.20 -21.10 -11.57
N ASP A 434 -9.31 -20.39 -11.82
CA ASP A 434 -9.51 -19.04 -11.28
C ASP A 434 -9.65 -19.05 -9.76
N LEU A 435 -10.28 -20.08 -9.19
CA LEU A 435 -10.37 -20.24 -7.74
C LEU A 435 -9.01 -20.45 -7.10
N ILE A 436 -8.20 -21.35 -7.65
CA ILE A 436 -6.83 -21.62 -7.21
C ILE A 436 -5.97 -20.37 -7.37
N ALA A 437 -5.98 -19.72 -8.54
CA ALA A 437 -5.25 -18.49 -8.78
C ALA A 437 -5.64 -17.39 -7.77
N SER A 438 -6.94 -17.21 -7.53
CA SER A 438 -7.46 -16.25 -6.54
C SER A 438 -6.96 -16.56 -5.14
N MET A 439 -7.09 -17.80 -4.65
CA MET A 439 -6.59 -18.24 -3.34
C MET A 439 -5.09 -17.95 -3.16
N LEU A 440 -4.28 -18.27 -4.18
CA LEU A 440 -2.83 -18.11 -4.14
C LEU A 440 -2.37 -16.65 -4.14
N THR A 441 -3.20 -15.70 -4.61
CA THR A 441 -2.87 -14.27 -4.49
C THR A 441 -2.86 -13.78 -3.03
N ALA A 442 -3.62 -14.39 -2.13
CA ALA A 442 -3.66 -14.02 -0.71
C ALA A 442 -2.95 -15.03 0.21
N GLY A 443 -2.35 -16.07 -0.38
CA GLY A 443 -1.55 -17.03 0.38
C GLY A 443 -2.33 -18.21 0.94
N TYR A 444 -3.52 -18.50 0.39
CA TYR A 444 -4.31 -19.64 0.80
C TYR A 444 -3.87 -20.93 0.09
N ASP A 445 -2.57 -21.22 0.12
CA ASP A 445 -1.94 -22.39 -0.54
C ASP A 445 -2.46 -23.72 0.00
N GLU A 446 -2.62 -23.84 1.32
CA GLU A 446 -3.23 -25.03 1.93
C GLU A 446 -4.70 -25.24 1.53
N ARG A 447 -5.44 -24.16 1.24
CA ARG A 447 -6.83 -24.24 0.77
C ARG A 447 -6.88 -24.59 -0.71
N ALA A 448 -6.00 -23.99 -1.51
CA ALA A 448 -5.83 -24.31 -2.92
C ALA A 448 -5.45 -25.79 -3.10
N ALA A 449 -4.51 -26.32 -2.32
CA ALA A 449 -4.06 -27.71 -2.39
C ALA A 449 -5.19 -28.76 -2.27
N ARG A 450 -6.31 -28.42 -1.60
CA ARG A 450 -7.48 -29.30 -1.45
C ARG A 450 -8.21 -29.58 -2.77
N TRP A 451 -7.98 -28.74 -3.78
CA TRP A 451 -8.54 -28.93 -5.11
C TRP A 451 -7.80 -30.00 -5.93
N GLY A 452 -6.69 -30.55 -5.44
CA GLY A 452 -5.89 -31.56 -6.15
C GLY A 452 -6.70 -32.75 -6.65
N ASN A 453 -7.64 -33.27 -5.85
CA ASN A 453 -8.49 -34.40 -6.27
C ASN A 453 -9.47 -34.03 -7.38
N VAL A 454 -10.04 -32.82 -7.35
CA VAL A 454 -10.95 -32.34 -8.41
C VAL A 454 -10.15 -32.16 -9.70
N VAL A 455 -9.01 -31.49 -9.61
CA VAL A 455 -8.11 -31.26 -10.76
C VAL A 455 -7.58 -32.57 -11.34
N GLY A 456 -7.27 -33.56 -10.50
CA GLY A 456 -6.80 -34.87 -10.96
C GLY A 456 -7.88 -35.75 -11.60
N ALA A 457 -9.17 -35.41 -11.44
CA ALA A 457 -10.30 -36.10 -12.06
C ALA A 457 -10.78 -35.41 -13.36
N MET A 458 -10.27 -34.22 -13.67
CA MET A 458 -10.59 -33.48 -14.87
C MET A 458 -9.88 -34.05 -16.10
N ASP A 459 -10.43 -33.77 -17.27
CA ASP A 459 -9.71 -33.99 -18.52
C ASP A 459 -8.46 -33.11 -18.57
N ASP A 460 -7.34 -33.70 -18.99
CA ASP A 460 -6.01 -33.09 -18.88
C ASP A 460 -5.92 -31.68 -19.50
N ALA A 461 -6.56 -31.47 -20.66
CA ALA A 461 -6.57 -30.20 -21.36
C ALA A 461 -7.35 -29.11 -20.58
N GLU A 462 -8.43 -29.47 -19.89
CA GLU A 462 -9.20 -28.55 -19.05
C GLU A 462 -8.50 -28.32 -17.70
N ALA A 463 -7.74 -29.30 -17.23
CA ALA A 463 -7.03 -29.27 -15.96
C ALA A 463 -5.75 -28.43 -16.01
N ASP A 464 -5.14 -28.23 -17.18
CA ASP A 464 -3.77 -27.73 -17.33
C ASP A 464 -3.44 -26.47 -16.52
N GLY A 465 -4.29 -25.45 -16.54
CA GLY A 465 -4.06 -24.22 -15.79
C GLY A 465 -4.11 -24.43 -14.27
N ALA A 466 -5.17 -25.09 -13.78
CA ALA A 466 -5.33 -25.44 -12.37
C ALA A 466 -4.21 -26.38 -11.87
N TRP A 467 -3.88 -27.38 -12.68
CA TRP A 467 -2.81 -28.34 -12.45
C TRP A 467 -1.45 -27.65 -12.32
N ALA A 468 -1.09 -26.78 -13.27
CA ALA A 468 0.19 -26.09 -13.27
C ALA A 468 0.36 -25.22 -12.01
N LEU A 469 -0.71 -24.55 -11.57
CA LEU A 469 -0.71 -23.79 -10.32
C LEU A 469 -0.48 -24.70 -9.10
N LEU A 470 -1.20 -25.81 -8.96
CA LEU A 470 -0.99 -26.75 -7.84
C LEU A 470 0.39 -27.42 -7.89
N ALA A 471 0.89 -27.71 -9.10
CA ALA A 471 2.18 -28.35 -9.32
C ALA A 471 3.36 -27.50 -8.84
N VAL A 472 3.21 -26.18 -8.69
CA VAL A 472 4.22 -25.30 -8.10
C VAL A 472 3.82 -24.76 -6.72
N ALA A 473 2.52 -24.60 -6.45
CA ALA A 473 2.04 -23.91 -5.27
C ALA A 473 1.86 -24.81 -4.06
N SER A 474 1.56 -26.11 -4.20
CA SER A 474 1.31 -26.99 -3.05
C SER A 474 2.62 -27.28 -2.28
N GLU A 475 2.62 -27.22 -0.94
CA GLU A 475 3.81 -27.55 -0.13
C GLU A 475 4.26 -29.02 -0.37
N ARG A 476 3.28 -29.92 -0.46
CA ARG A 476 3.47 -31.31 -0.87
C ARG A 476 2.74 -31.55 -2.18
N PRO A 477 3.24 -32.43 -3.08
CA PRO A 477 2.55 -32.74 -4.32
C PRO A 477 1.11 -33.22 -4.05
N THR A 478 0.13 -32.57 -4.67
CA THR A 478 -1.30 -32.93 -4.63
C THR A 478 -1.87 -33.29 -6.00
N VAL A 479 -1.02 -33.21 -7.04
CA VAL A 479 -1.33 -33.51 -8.44
C VAL A 479 -0.16 -34.30 -9.02
N ASP A 480 -0.40 -35.02 -10.13
CA ASP A 480 0.66 -35.76 -10.81
C ASP A 480 1.70 -34.80 -11.41
N ILE A 481 2.97 -34.96 -11.03
CA ILE A 481 4.11 -34.18 -11.53
C ILE A 481 5.09 -35.05 -12.32
N SER A 482 4.62 -36.19 -12.84
CA SER A 482 5.38 -37.06 -13.72
C SER A 482 5.87 -36.33 -14.97
N SER A 483 7.02 -36.75 -15.52
CA SER A 483 7.54 -36.20 -16.78
C SER A 483 6.51 -36.25 -17.90
N GLY A 484 5.75 -37.36 -18.00
CA GLY A 484 4.70 -37.51 -19.01
C GLY A 484 3.57 -36.48 -18.86
N ARG A 485 3.13 -36.16 -17.63
CA ARG A 485 2.11 -35.12 -17.42
C ARG A 485 2.62 -33.72 -17.78
N ILE A 486 3.90 -33.46 -17.50
CA ILE A 486 4.56 -32.19 -17.86
C ILE A 486 4.68 -32.09 -19.39
N GLU A 487 5.20 -33.10 -20.08
CA GLU A 487 5.31 -33.14 -21.55
C GLU A 487 3.94 -32.94 -22.22
N ALA A 488 2.88 -33.53 -21.67
CA ALA A 488 1.53 -33.36 -22.17
C ALA A 488 1.07 -31.89 -22.10
N PHE A 489 1.40 -31.18 -21.00
CA PHE A 489 1.17 -29.74 -20.87
C PHE A 489 2.00 -28.95 -21.89
N LEU A 490 3.31 -29.25 -22.02
CA LEU A 490 4.22 -28.56 -22.95
C LEU A 490 3.74 -28.67 -24.41
N ASN A 491 3.20 -29.82 -24.79
CA ASN A 491 2.68 -30.08 -26.13
C ASN A 491 1.36 -29.34 -26.43
N ARG A 492 0.60 -28.97 -25.40
CA ARG A 492 -0.66 -28.22 -25.52
C ARG A 492 -0.48 -26.70 -25.36
N ASP A 493 0.66 -26.24 -24.86
CA ASP A 493 0.97 -24.80 -24.79
C ASP A 493 1.25 -24.23 -26.19
N ASP A 494 0.25 -23.52 -26.71
CA ASP A 494 0.28 -22.78 -27.97
C ASP A 494 0.70 -21.31 -27.78
N GLY A 495 1.10 -20.92 -26.57
CA GLY A 495 1.54 -19.57 -26.23
C GLY A 495 2.82 -19.14 -26.95
N GLU A 496 2.98 -17.83 -27.07
CA GLU A 496 4.17 -17.19 -27.66
C GLU A 496 5.45 -17.69 -26.97
N ASP A 497 6.40 -18.17 -27.78
CA ASP A 497 7.67 -18.79 -27.37
C ASP A 497 7.57 -19.90 -26.31
N ARG A 498 6.36 -20.45 -26.11
CA ARG A 498 6.01 -21.36 -25.02
C ARG A 498 6.47 -20.83 -23.66
N LEU A 499 6.29 -19.52 -23.42
CA LEU A 499 6.82 -18.87 -22.22
C LEU A 499 6.22 -19.46 -20.94
N LYS A 500 4.93 -19.81 -20.92
CA LYS A 500 4.26 -20.39 -19.75
C LYS A 500 4.85 -21.76 -19.41
N SER A 501 5.05 -22.60 -20.42
CA SER A 501 5.79 -23.87 -20.33
C SER A 501 7.21 -23.70 -19.79
N LYS A 502 7.98 -22.75 -20.35
CA LYS A 502 9.34 -22.45 -19.88
C LYS A 502 9.37 -22.03 -18.42
N MET A 503 8.43 -21.18 -18.02
CA MET A 503 8.28 -20.74 -16.62
C MET A 503 7.89 -21.89 -15.69
N LEU A 504 7.01 -22.79 -16.13
CA LEU A 504 6.63 -23.97 -15.36
C LEU A 504 7.84 -24.88 -15.11
N VAL A 505 8.59 -25.23 -16.16
CA VAL A 505 9.78 -26.08 -16.03
C VAL A 505 10.84 -25.40 -15.15
N ALA A 506 11.11 -24.12 -15.35
CA ALA A 506 12.02 -23.35 -14.50
C ALA A 506 11.58 -23.33 -13.03
N ALA A 507 10.29 -23.12 -12.75
CA ALA A 507 9.74 -23.13 -11.41
C ALA A 507 9.83 -24.51 -10.75
N LEU A 508 9.45 -25.58 -11.45
CA LEU A 508 9.52 -26.95 -10.93
C LEU A 508 10.97 -27.35 -10.62
N ALA A 509 11.91 -27.02 -11.51
CA ALA A 509 13.34 -27.26 -11.29
C ALA A 509 13.87 -26.44 -10.11
N GLY A 510 13.45 -25.18 -9.99
CA GLY A 510 13.84 -24.30 -8.88
C GLY A 510 13.32 -24.81 -7.53
N LEU A 511 12.08 -25.31 -7.53
CA LEU A 511 11.44 -25.98 -6.39
C LEU A 511 12.02 -27.37 -6.14
N GLY A 512 12.85 -27.92 -7.04
CA GLY A 512 13.50 -29.22 -6.90
C GLY A 512 12.53 -30.38 -7.03
N ARG A 513 11.45 -30.17 -7.78
CA ARG A 513 10.47 -31.21 -8.12
C ARG A 513 10.90 -32.01 -9.35
N ILE A 514 11.76 -31.43 -10.18
CA ILE A 514 12.40 -32.06 -11.33
C ILE A 514 13.88 -31.70 -11.36
N GLU A 515 14.67 -32.47 -12.12
CA GLU A 515 16.09 -32.19 -12.38
C GLU A 515 16.25 -30.98 -13.32
N ALA A 516 17.25 -30.14 -13.03
CA ALA A 516 17.44 -28.86 -13.73
C ALA A 516 18.11 -29.01 -15.11
N ASP A 517 18.89 -30.08 -15.31
CA ASP A 517 19.56 -30.45 -16.56
C ASP A 517 18.86 -31.63 -17.27
N GLY A 518 17.62 -31.93 -16.87
CA GLY A 518 16.81 -32.99 -17.47
C GLY A 518 16.33 -32.67 -18.88
N GLY A 519 15.80 -33.70 -19.57
CA GLY A 519 15.33 -33.61 -20.96
C GLY A 519 14.31 -32.48 -21.22
N LEU A 520 13.44 -32.19 -20.24
CA LEU A 520 12.44 -31.11 -20.32
C LEU A 520 13.06 -29.71 -20.50
N ALA A 521 14.16 -29.43 -19.80
CA ALA A 521 14.86 -28.15 -19.95
C ALA A 521 15.55 -28.07 -21.32
N GLY A 522 16.11 -29.17 -21.80
CA GLY A 522 16.72 -29.27 -23.13
C GLY A 522 15.71 -29.09 -24.27
N GLU A 523 14.51 -29.67 -24.16
CA GLU A 523 13.44 -29.51 -25.17
C GLU A 523 13.02 -28.05 -25.35
N LEU A 524 13.04 -27.28 -24.25
CA LEU A 524 12.65 -25.87 -24.23
C LEU A 524 13.83 -24.90 -24.42
N ASP A 525 15.04 -25.41 -24.71
CA ASP A 525 16.28 -24.63 -24.83
C ASP A 525 16.57 -23.74 -23.61
N LEU A 526 16.28 -24.26 -22.41
CA LEU A 526 16.49 -23.54 -21.15
C LEU A 526 17.89 -23.75 -20.60
N GLN A 527 18.64 -22.66 -20.46
CA GLN A 527 19.99 -22.69 -19.91
C GLN A 527 19.98 -22.44 -18.39
N LEU A 528 19.27 -23.28 -17.63
CA LEU A 528 19.09 -23.10 -16.18
C LEU A 528 20.43 -23.09 -15.40
N GLY A 529 21.43 -23.82 -15.92
CA GLY A 529 22.78 -23.89 -15.38
C GLY A 529 23.68 -22.70 -15.70
N ALA A 530 23.26 -21.77 -16.57
CA ALA A 530 24.11 -20.64 -16.98
C ALA A 530 24.50 -19.77 -15.78
N GLU A 531 25.78 -19.37 -15.74
CA GLU A 531 26.33 -18.51 -14.69
C GLU A 531 26.73 -17.15 -15.23
N ASN A 532 26.50 -16.13 -14.42
CA ASN A 532 26.87 -14.74 -14.66
C ASN A 532 27.16 -14.06 -13.31
N VAL A 533 27.41 -12.75 -13.31
CA VAL A 533 27.73 -12.02 -12.07
C VAL A 533 26.56 -12.06 -11.07
N TRP A 534 25.32 -11.93 -11.55
CA TRP A 534 24.12 -11.92 -10.69
C TRP A 534 23.82 -13.31 -10.09
N THR A 535 23.84 -14.37 -10.90
CA THR A 535 23.61 -15.74 -10.42
C THR A 535 24.66 -16.18 -9.40
N ARG A 536 25.94 -15.85 -9.61
CA ARG A 536 27.00 -16.11 -8.63
C ARG A 536 26.78 -15.35 -7.32
N ALA A 537 26.32 -14.09 -7.39
CA ALA A 537 26.00 -13.31 -6.21
C ALA A 537 24.80 -13.91 -5.44
N LEU A 538 23.77 -14.37 -6.15
CA LEU A 538 22.59 -15.01 -5.57
C LEU A 538 22.94 -16.35 -4.91
N ASP A 539 23.70 -17.20 -5.60
CA ASP A 539 24.18 -18.47 -5.06
C ASP A 539 25.07 -18.26 -3.84
N GLN A 540 25.94 -17.25 -3.84
CA GLN A 540 26.78 -16.90 -2.70
C GLN A 540 25.94 -16.46 -1.49
N ALA A 541 24.93 -15.60 -1.70
CA ALA A 541 24.02 -15.17 -0.64
C ALA A 541 23.23 -16.35 -0.06
N ALA A 542 22.77 -17.27 -0.92
CA ALA A 542 22.04 -18.46 -0.50
C ALA A 542 22.92 -19.43 0.32
N ARG A 543 24.14 -19.73 -0.15
CA ARG A 543 25.13 -20.56 0.59
C ARG A 543 25.49 -19.94 1.94
N SER A 544 25.57 -18.62 2.00
CA SER A 544 25.86 -17.86 3.22
C SER A 544 24.63 -17.71 4.14
N ARG A 545 23.48 -18.30 3.78
CA ARG A 545 22.21 -18.24 4.52
C ARG A 545 21.77 -16.81 4.84
N GLN A 546 21.84 -15.93 3.84
CA GLN A 546 21.45 -14.51 3.95
C GLN A 546 20.08 -14.26 3.28
N PRO A 547 18.94 -14.60 3.93
CA PRO A 547 17.63 -14.48 3.32
C PRO A 547 17.25 -13.06 2.90
N GLY A 548 17.73 -12.04 3.61
CA GLY A 548 17.52 -10.63 3.24
C GLY A 548 18.28 -10.25 1.98
N THR A 549 19.52 -10.72 1.83
CA THR A 549 20.32 -10.50 0.61
C THR A 549 19.72 -11.25 -0.59
N VAL A 550 19.23 -12.49 -0.38
CA VAL A 550 18.52 -13.26 -1.42
C VAL A 550 17.24 -12.53 -1.85
N ALA A 551 16.46 -11.97 -0.93
CA ALA A 551 15.28 -11.18 -1.28
C ALA A 551 15.62 -9.95 -2.15
N LEU A 552 16.68 -9.20 -1.82
CA LEU A 552 17.15 -8.09 -2.64
C LEU A 552 17.57 -8.53 -4.05
N LEU A 553 18.33 -9.62 -4.14
CA LEU A 553 18.81 -10.15 -5.41
C LEU A 553 17.70 -10.75 -6.27
N ALA A 554 16.67 -11.32 -5.65
CA ALA A 554 15.45 -11.73 -6.33
C ALA A 554 14.75 -10.53 -6.98
N GLY A 555 14.60 -9.42 -6.24
CA GLY A 555 14.07 -8.18 -6.81
C GLY A 555 14.91 -7.65 -7.97
N VAL A 556 16.24 -7.63 -7.83
CA VAL A 556 17.17 -7.21 -8.90
C VAL A 556 17.06 -8.10 -10.16
N GLY A 557 16.84 -9.40 -9.99
CA GLY A 557 16.67 -10.34 -11.10
C GLY A 557 15.33 -10.21 -11.84
N MET A 558 14.38 -9.43 -11.31
CA MET A 558 13.00 -9.31 -11.83
C MET A 558 12.63 -7.88 -12.21
N GLN A 559 13.61 -7.01 -12.48
CA GLN A 559 13.38 -5.60 -12.83
C GLN A 559 12.82 -5.45 -14.25
N THR A 560 11.56 -5.80 -14.43
CA THR A 560 10.86 -5.77 -15.73
C THR A 560 9.45 -5.20 -15.54
N GLY A 561 8.84 -4.68 -16.61
CA GLY A 561 7.48 -4.12 -16.53
C GLY A 561 6.38 -5.16 -16.29
N GLY A 562 6.67 -6.46 -16.39
CA GLY A 562 5.71 -7.55 -16.27
C GLY A 562 6.36 -8.92 -16.42
N TRP A 563 5.62 -9.98 -16.09
CA TRP A 563 6.11 -11.37 -16.12
C TRP A 563 6.65 -11.82 -17.48
N ARG A 564 6.11 -11.28 -18.59
CA ARG A 564 6.63 -11.54 -19.95
C ARG A 564 8.08 -11.16 -20.15
N GLY A 565 8.59 -10.18 -19.39
CA GLY A 565 9.99 -9.75 -19.48
C GLY A 565 10.94 -10.52 -18.57
N VAL A 566 10.44 -11.28 -17.59
CA VAL A 566 11.30 -12.02 -16.65
C VAL A 566 11.85 -13.26 -17.36
N PRO A 567 13.17 -13.49 -17.40
CA PRO A 567 13.71 -14.72 -17.98
C PRO A 567 13.35 -15.96 -17.14
N PRO A 568 12.97 -17.09 -17.74
CA PRO A 568 12.72 -18.34 -17.01
C PRO A 568 13.94 -18.79 -16.17
N GLU A 569 15.16 -18.59 -16.66
CA GLU A 569 16.40 -18.89 -15.95
C GLU A 569 16.51 -18.06 -14.65
N HIS A 570 16.03 -16.81 -14.67
CA HIS A 570 16.00 -15.98 -13.48
C HIS A 570 14.99 -16.53 -12.47
N LEU A 571 13.79 -16.92 -12.92
CA LEU A 571 12.79 -17.53 -12.05
C LEU A 571 13.34 -18.80 -11.38
N TYR A 572 13.97 -19.70 -12.14
CA TYR A 572 14.64 -20.89 -11.61
C TYR A 572 15.63 -20.55 -10.50
N ARG A 573 16.56 -19.62 -10.76
CA ARG A 573 17.61 -19.24 -9.82
C ARG A 573 17.04 -18.60 -8.54
N ILE A 574 16.02 -17.75 -8.70
CA ILE A 574 15.34 -17.09 -7.57
C ILE A 574 14.61 -18.10 -6.69
N VAL A 575 13.78 -18.96 -7.28
CA VAL A 575 13.00 -19.97 -6.57
C VAL A 575 13.94 -20.92 -5.81
N ARG A 576 15.01 -21.38 -6.47
CA ARG A 576 16.03 -22.25 -5.85
C ARG A 576 16.70 -21.57 -4.66
N ALA A 577 17.15 -20.32 -4.82
CA ALA A 577 17.83 -19.57 -3.77
C ALA A 577 16.92 -19.30 -2.56
N LEU A 578 15.66 -18.92 -2.81
CA LEU A 578 14.66 -18.70 -1.76
C LEU A 578 14.41 -19.97 -0.94
N ARG A 579 14.25 -21.12 -1.61
CA ARG A 579 14.10 -22.41 -0.91
C ARG A 579 15.31 -22.72 -0.03
N GLN A 580 16.53 -22.52 -0.55
CA GLN A 580 17.77 -22.79 0.18
C GLN A 580 17.92 -21.98 1.48
N VAL A 581 17.35 -20.78 1.53
CA VAL A 581 17.39 -19.92 2.73
C VAL A 581 16.12 -20.02 3.60
N GLY A 582 15.28 -21.03 3.37
CA GLY A 582 14.08 -21.29 4.18
C GLY A 582 12.89 -20.37 3.86
N LEU A 583 12.88 -19.74 2.69
CA LEU A 583 11.78 -18.92 2.18
C LEU A 583 10.93 -19.70 1.16
N ASP A 584 10.74 -20.99 1.38
CA ASP A 584 10.03 -21.92 0.48
C ASP A 584 8.63 -21.42 0.10
N TYR A 585 7.88 -20.92 1.08
CA TYR A 585 6.54 -20.35 0.85
C TYR A 585 6.56 -19.24 -0.21
N TYR A 586 7.52 -18.31 -0.14
CA TYR A 586 7.64 -17.26 -1.16
C TYR A 586 8.10 -17.82 -2.50
N ALA A 587 8.99 -18.82 -2.50
CA ALA A 587 9.42 -19.48 -3.73
C ALA A 587 8.21 -20.08 -4.48
N ARG A 588 7.33 -20.80 -3.77
CA ARG A 588 6.09 -21.38 -4.32
C ARG A 588 5.11 -20.30 -4.79
N MET A 589 4.90 -19.26 -3.99
CA MET A 589 3.94 -18.21 -4.33
C MET A 589 4.40 -17.34 -5.52
N ILE A 590 5.70 -17.05 -5.64
CA ILE A 590 6.29 -16.33 -6.79
C ILE A 590 6.16 -17.19 -8.06
N ALA A 591 6.46 -18.49 -7.98
CA ALA A 591 6.28 -19.42 -9.09
C ALA A 591 4.81 -19.51 -9.54
N ALA A 592 3.88 -19.64 -8.60
CA ALA A 592 2.46 -19.67 -8.91
C ALA A 592 1.97 -18.35 -9.53
N GLU A 593 2.44 -17.21 -9.03
CA GLU A 593 2.11 -15.90 -9.59
C GLU A 593 2.60 -15.75 -11.03
N ALA A 594 3.79 -16.27 -11.36
CA ALA A 594 4.30 -16.27 -12.73
C ALA A 594 3.33 -16.98 -13.69
N LEU A 595 2.89 -18.19 -13.32
CA LEU A 595 1.98 -19.00 -14.14
C LEU A 595 0.57 -18.41 -14.21
N ALA A 596 0.08 -17.81 -13.13
CA ALA A 596 -1.26 -17.22 -13.09
C ALA A 596 -1.36 -15.91 -13.90
N ARG A 597 -0.23 -15.26 -14.20
CA ARG A 597 -0.17 -13.94 -14.86
C ARG A 597 0.39 -13.99 -16.29
N LEU A 598 0.71 -15.17 -16.79
CA LEU A 598 1.05 -15.48 -18.18
C LEU A 598 -0.12 -16.22 -18.84
#